data_AF-A0A525VKS9-F1
#
_entry.id   AF-A0A525VKS9-F1
#
_cell.length_a   1.000
_cell.length_b   1.000
_cell.length_c   1.000
_cell.angle_alpha   90.00
_cell.angle_beta   90.00
_cell.angle_gamma   90.00
#
_symmetry.space_group_name_H-M   'P 1'
#
loop_
_entity.id
_entity.type
_entity.pdbx_description
1 polymer ?
#
loop_
_entity_poly.entity_id
_entity_poly.type
_entity_poly.pdbx_seq_one_letter_code
_entity_poly.pdbx_strand_id
1 'polypeptide(L)'
;MKRPKMAKSHKREPGSSPNVRFEGTVHATRSIKGKDWANSLDVDRVPDSKGRIKAILSIDDCVRLLEEGFELRLHRAQKIGPLDRSLIVTDKAFKKWIDGQLSGMKDKPMPEPFAETRDT
;
A
#
# COMPACT_ATOMS: atom_id res chain seq x y z
N MET A 1 -19.68 -25.09 43.04
CA MET A 1 -19.53 -24.51 41.68
C MET A 1 -18.62 -23.29 41.76
N LYS A 2 -17.44 -23.32 41.11
CA LYS A 2 -16.46 -22.21 41.14
C LYS A 2 -16.61 -21.36 39.88
N ARG A 3 -16.81 -20.05 40.03
CA ARG A 3 -16.89 -19.07 38.93
C ARG A 3 -15.58 -19.04 38.13
N PRO A 4 -15.58 -19.03 36.79
CA PRO A 4 -14.36 -18.82 36.02
C PRO A 4 -13.88 -17.37 36.20
N LYS A 5 -12.61 -17.22 36.59
CA LYS A 5 -11.96 -15.91 36.71
C LYS A 5 -11.87 -15.28 35.32
N MET A 6 -12.44 -14.09 35.18
CA MET A 6 -12.31 -13.30 33.96
C MET A 6 -10.84 -13.08 33.61
N ALA A 7 -10.50 -13.39 32.36
CA ALA A 7 -9.20 -13.13 31.79
C ALA A 7 -8.87 -11.63 31.96
N LYS A 8 -7.72 -11.35 32.55
CA LYS A 8 -7.21 -9.99 32.73
C LYS A 8 -7.11 -9.33 31.35
N SER A 9 -7.91 -8.29 31.13
CA SER A 9 -7.74 -7.37 30.01
C SER A 9 -6.31 -6.85 30.02
N HIS A 10 -5.50 -7.29 29.05
CA HIS A 10 -4.18 -6.73 28.81
C HIS A 10 -4.39 -5.35 28.20
N LYS A 11 -4.51 -4.35 29.08
CA LYS A 11 -4.36 -2.94 28.72
C LYS A 11 -2.94 -2.79 28.18
N ARG A 12 -2.78 -2.82 26.85
CA ARG A 12 -1.49 -2.60 26.19
C ARG A 12 -1.12 -1.14 26.47
N GLU A 13 -0.12 -0.93 27.32
CA GLU A 13 0.60 0.34 27.40
C GLU A 13 1.04 0.73 25.97
N PRO A 14 0.96 2.01 25.56
CA PRO A 14 1.44 2.46 24.25
C PRO A 14 2.97 2.51 24.24
N GLY A 15 3.59 1.36 24.45
CA GLY A 15 5.02 1.17 24.24
C GLY A 15 5.25 1.14 22.74
N SER A 16 5.87 2.22 22.23
CA SER A 16 6.47 2.39 20.91
C SER A 16 6.61 1.07 20.14
N SER A 17 5.55 0.66 19.45
CA SER A 17 5.67 -0.40 18.46
C SER A 17 6.64 0.14 17.42
N PRO A 18 7.69 -0.61 17.06
CA PRO A 18 8.65 -0.15 16.06
C PRO A 18 7.86 0.16 14.80
N ASN A 19 7.85 1.43 14.40
CA ASN A 19 7.13 1.89 13.23
C ASN A 19 7.87 1.28 12.03
N VAL A 20 7.40 0.13 11.57
CA VAL A 20 8.04 -0.70 10.55
C VAL A 20 6.95 -1.08 9.55
N ARG A 21 7.23 -0.88 8.26
CA ARG A 21 6.49 -1.54 7.19
C ARG A 21 7.27 -2.75 6.69
N PHE A 22 6.53 -3.75 6.25
CA PHE A 22 7.09 -4.92 5.59
C PHE A 22 6.74 -4.88 4.12
N GLU A 23 7.73 -5.14 3.27
CA GLU A 23 7.47 -5.52 1.89
C GLU A 23 7.28 -7.03 1.86
N GLY A 24 6.19 -7.48 1.25
CA GLY A 24 5.90 -8.91 1.17
C GLY A 24 4.96 -9.28 0.03
N THR A 25 4.68 -10.57 -0.08
CA THR A 25 3.64 -11.12 -0.95
C THR A 25 2.52 -11.74 -0.14
N VAL A 26 1.29 -11.49 -0.55
CA VAL A 26 0.07 -12.05 0.03
C VAL A 26 -0.46 -13.17 -0.87
N HIS A 27 -0.73 -14.32 -0.27
CA HIS A 27 -1.20 -15.52 -0.96
C HIS A 27 -2.53 -15.98 -0.37
N ALA A 28 -3.55 -16.07 -1.21
CA ALA A 28 -4.80 -16.72 -0.83
C ALA A 28 -4.61 -18.23 -0.68
N THR A 29 -4.97 -18.76 0.49
CA THR A 29 -5.04 -20.19 0.75
C THR A 29 -6.25 -20.81 0.04
N ARG A 30 -6.35 -22.15 0.00
CA ARG A 30 -7.45 -22.86 -0.70
C ARG A 30 -8.84 -22.44 -0.21
N SER A 31 -8.99 -22.09 1.06
CA SER A 31 -10.26 -21.63 1.65
C SER A 31 -10.68 -20.24 1.16
N ILE A 32 -9.76 -19.43 0.66
CA ILE A 32 -9.99 -18.04 0.25
C ILE A 32 -10.17 -17.90 -1.27
N LYS A 33 -9.64 -18.85 -2.05
CA LYS A 33 -9.60 -18.82 -3.53
C LYS A 33 -10.96 -18.81 -4.25
N GLY A 34 -12.08 -18.82 -3.54
CA GLY A 34 -13.44 -18.72 -4.11
C GLY A 34 -14.12 -17.34 -4.01
N LYS A 35 -13.47 -16.35 -3.39
CA LYS A 35 -13.95 -14.96 -3.31
C LYS A 35 -13.04 -14.02 -4.10
N ASP A 36 -13.54 -12.83 -4.44
CA ASP A 36 -12.74 -11.72 -4.94
C ASP A 36 -11.85 -11.13 -3.83
N TRP A 37 -10.97 -11.99 -3.33
CA TRP A 37 -10.12 -11.74 -2.17
C TRP A 37 -9.10 -10.65 -2.46
N ALA A 38 -8.65 -10.56 -3.73
CA ALA A 38 -7.69 -9.56 -4.17
C ALA A 38 -8.24 -8.17 -3.88
N ASN A 39 -9.52 -7.92 -4.19
CA ASN A 39 -10.17 -6.64 -3.92
C ASN A 39 -10.40 -6.35 -2.43
N SER A 40 -10.47 -7.38 -1.60
CA SER A 40 -10.80 -7.28 -0.18
C SER A 40 -9.58 -7.02 0.74
N LEU A 41 -8.37 -6.97 0.21
CA LEU A 41 -7.15 -6.92 1.04
C LEU A 41 -6.96 -5.62 1.83
N ASP A 42 -7.54 -4.50 1.36
CA ASP A 42 -7.42 -3.17 1.99
C ASP A 42 -5.98 -2.76 2.35
N VAL A 43 -5.04 -3.04 1.45
CA VAL A 43 -3.62 -2.66 1.56
C VAL A 43 -3.10 -2.17 0.22
N ASP A 44 -2.07 -1.33 0.26
CA ASP A 44 -1.36 -0.86 -0.92
C ASP A 44 -0.73 -2.05 -1.65
N ARG A 45 -1.31 -2.40 -2.81
CA ARG A 45 -1.00 -3.63 -3.53
C ARG A 45 -0.60 -3.38 -4.97
N VAL A 46 0.39 -4.14 -5.42
CA VAL A 46 0.81 -4.19 -6.83
C VAL A 46 0.77 -5.64 -7.30
N PRO A 47 -0.05 -5.98 -8.30
CA PRO A 47 -0.01 -7.30 -8.90
C PRO A 47 1.33 -7.50 -9.61
N ASP A 48 1.98 -8.64 -9.38
CA ASP A 48 3.18 -9.02 -10.12
C ASP A 48 2.84 -9.81 -11.40
N SER A 49 3.83 -9.94 -12.30
CA SER A 49 3.67 -10.66 -13.57
C SER A 49 3.41 -12.17 -13.41
N LYS A 50 3.51 -12.71 -12.19
CA LYS A 50 3.22 -14.11 -11.85
C LYS A 50 1.88 -14.24 -11.13
N GLY A 51 1.07 -13.18 -11.08
CA GLY A 51 -0.24 -13.16 -10.43
C GLY A 51 -0.20 -13.15 -8.90
N ARG A 52 0.96 -12.87 -8.29
CA ARG A 52 1.07 -12.67 -6.84
C ARG A 52 0.79 -11.22 -6.51
N ILE A 53 0.30 -10.99 -5.29
CA ILE A 53 0.03 -9.64 -4.82
C ILE A 53 1.19 -9.21 -3.94
N LYS A 54 2.00 -8.26 -4.42
CA LYS A 54 2.99 -7.58 -3.59
C LYS A 54 2.30 -6.49 -2.79
N ALA A 55 2.63 -6.39 -1.51
CA ALA A 55 2.03 -5.40 -0.62
C ALA A 55 3.05 -4.80 0.34
N ILE A 56 2.76 -3.57 0.77
CA ILE A 56 3.42 -2.92 1.89
C ILE A 56 2.52 -3.07 3.12
N LEU A 57 2.98 -3.79 4.13
CA LEU A 57 2.16 -4.23 5.26
C LEU A 57 2.64 -3.57 6.55
N SER A 58 1.72 -3.07 7.37
CA SER A 58 2.00 -2.80 8.78
C SER A 58 1.98 -4.10 9.60
N ILE A 59 2.38 -4.02 10.88
CA ILE A 59 2.24 -5.15 11.80
C ILE A 59 0.76 -5.55 11.93
N ASP A 60 -0.15 -4.58 12.02
CA ASP A 60 -1.58 -4.83 12.17
C ASP A 60 -2.18 -5.49 10.92
N ASP A 61 -1.74 -5.08 9.73
CA ASP A 61 -2.12 -5.76 8.47
C ASP A 61 -1.67 -7.22 8.46
N CYS A 62 -0.43 -7.50 8.91
CA CYS A 62 0.06 -8.86 8.99
C CYS A 62 -0.79 -9.73 9.92
N VAL A 63 -1.14 -9.23 11.10
CA VAL A 63 -1.99 -9.96 12.06
C VAL A 63 -3.35 -10.23 11.45
N ARG A 64 -4.04 -9.18 10.96
CA ARG A 64 -5.37 -9.28 10.38
C ARG A 64 -5.41 -10.27 9.22
N LEU A 65 -4.47 -10.18 8.27
CA LEU A 65 -4.45 -11.07 7.10
C LEU A 65 -4.17 -12.53 7.50
N LEU A 66 -3.31 -12.77 8.49
CA LEU A 66 -3.09 -14.13 9.00
C LEU A 66 -4.35 -14.68 9.67
N GLU A 67 -5.08 -13.88 10.44
CA GLU A 67 -6.35 -14.26 11.07
C GLU A 67 -7.46 -14.53 10.04
N GLU A 68 -7.48 -13.77 8.95
CA GLU A 68 -8.37 -14.00 7.79
C GLU A 68 -7.98 -15.25 6.97
N GLY A 69 -6.83 -15.87 7.28
CA GLY A 69 -6.38 -17.13 6.70
C GLY A 69 -5.47 -17.00 5.47
N PHE A 70 -4.92 -15.82 5.22
CA PHE A 70 -3.92 -15.61 4.17
C PHE A 70 -2.54 -16.14 4.59
N GLU A 71 -1.73 -16.51 3.59
CA GLU A 71 -0.29 -16.74 3.78
C GLU A 71 0.48 -15.49 3.38
N LEU A 72 1.39 -15.04 4.24
CA LEU A 72 2.26 -13.90 4.00
C LEU A 72 3.71 -14.35 3.87
N ARG A 73 4.41 -13.83 2.85
CA ARG A 73 5.86 -13.98 2.72
C ARG A 73 6.50 -12.62 2.77
N LEU A 74 7.14 -12.31 3.90
CA LEU A 74 7.82 -11.04 4.12
C LEU A 74 9.23 -11.11 3.53
N HIS A 75 9.60 -10.09 2.77
CA HIS A 75 10.89 -10.01 2.07
C HIS A 75 11.81 -8.96 2.70
N ARG A 76 11.25 -7.85 3.16
CA ARG A 76 12.01 -6.75 3.74
C ARG A 76 11.24 -6.08 4.87
N ALA A 77 11.95 -5.65 5.90
CA ALA A 77 11.43 -4.77 6.94
C ALA A 77 12.07 -3.39 6.78
N GLN A 78 11.25 -2.34 6.76
CA GLN A 78 11.69 -0.97 6.62
C GLN A 78 11.17 -0.14 7.78
N LYS A 79 12.09 0.44 8.56
CA LYS A 79 11.74 1.40 9.60
C LYS A 79 11.16 2.64 8.93
N ILE A 80 9.99 3.06 9.39
CA ILE A 80 9.28 4.25 8.94
C ILE A 80 9.49 5.33 10.00
N GLY A 81 10.07 6.45 9.58
CA GLY A 81 10.24 7.64 10.39
C GLY A 81 9.53 8.83 9.75
N PRO A 82 9.50 9.98 10.45
CA PRO A 82 9.15 11.24 9.83
C PRO A 82 9.99 11.47 8.56
N LEU A 83 9.40 12.05 7.52
CA LEU A 83 10.13 12.44 6.33
C LEU A 83 11.28 13.38 6.72
N ASP A 84 12.48 13.12 6.20
CA ASP A 84 13.60 14.03 6.37
C ASP A 84 13.22 15.38 5.75
N ARG A 85 13.17 16.42 6.59
CA ARG A 85 12.75 17.76 6.16
C ARG A 85 13.70 18.37 5.13
N SER A 86 14.95 17.90 5.07
CA SER A 86 15.91 18.34 4.05
C SER A 86 15.52 17.87 2.64
N LEU A 87 14.69 16.83 2.53
CA LEU A 87 14.15 16.32 1.27
C LEU A 87 12.87 17.05 0.83
N ILE A 88 12.32 17.94 1.67
CA ILE A 88 11.13 18.72 1.34
C ILE A 88 11.57 19.90 0.48
N VAL A 89 11.21 19.84 -0.80
CA VAL A 89 11.47 20.91 -1.76
C VAL A 89 10.47 22.03 -1.54
N THR A 90 10.92 23.28 -1.63
CA THR A 90 10.01 24.44 -1.54
C THR A 90 9.10 24.52 -2.77
N ASP A 91 7.88 25.04 -2.60
CA ASP A 91 6.93 25.23 -3.70
C ASP A 91 7.52 26.02 -4.88
N LYS A 92 8.36 27.01 -4.57
CA LYS A 92 9.06 27.82 -5.59
C LYS A 92 10.04 26.97 -6.40
N ALA A 93 10.80 26.11 -5.75
CA ALA A 93 11.74 25.21 -6.41
C ALA A 93 11.03 24.09 -7.18
N PHE A 94 9.92 23.56 -6.63
CA PHE A 94 9.06 22.61 -7.30
C PHE A 94 8.44 23.19 -8.59
N LYS A 95 7.87 24.40 -8.50
CA LYS A 95 7.30 25.11 -9.65
C LYS A 95 8.34 25.32 -10.75
N LYS A 96 9.54 25.81 -10.38
CA LYS A 96 10.65 25.98 -11.32
C LYS A 96 11.07 24.65 -11.99
N TRP A 97 11.08 23.56 -11.24
CA TRP A 97 11.40 22.23 -11.78
C TRP A 97 10.33 21.74 -12.76
N ILE A 98 9.05 21.84 -12.41
CA ILE A 98 7.92 21.47 -13.30
C ILE A 98 7.92 22.31 -14.57
N ASP A 99 8.09 23.63 -14.48
CA ASP A 99 8.10 24.52 -15.64
C ASP A 99 9.24 24.13 -16.60
N GLY A 100 10.38 23.69 -16.06
CA GLY A 100 11.48 23.12 -16.85
C GLY A 100 11.11 21.81 -17.56
N GLN A 101 10.45 20.88 -16.88
CA GLN A 101 9.99 19.62 -17.50
C GLN A 101 8.95 19.85 -18.60
N LEU A 102 8.00 20.77 -18.37
CA LEU A 102 6.93 21.10 -19.32
C LEU A 102 7.44 21.90 -20.52
N SER A 103 8.49 22.70 -20.36
CA SER A 103 9.13 23.40 -21.48
C SER A 103 9.73 22.42 -22.51
N GLY A 104 10.18 21.24 -22.09
CA GLY A 104 10.63 20.16 -22.97
C GLY A 104 9.52 19.40 -23.71
N MET A 105 8.25 19.63 -23.37
CA MET A 105 7.09 19.01 -24.03
C MET A 105 6.48 19.90 -25.13
N LYS A 106 6.97 21.13 -25.32
CA LYS A 106 6.40 22.11 -26.26
C LYS A 106 6.72 21.85 -27.74
N ASP A 107 7.49 20.82 -28.07
CA ASP A 107 7.86 20.49 -29.46
C ASP A 107 7.09 19.32 -30.08
N LYS A 108 6.05 18.78 -29.42
CA LYS A 108 5.07 17.94 -30.10
C LYS A 108 3.74 18.68 -30.21
N PRO A 109 3.21 18.92 -31.42
CA PRO A 109 1.83 19.36 -31.55
C PRO A 109 0.95 18.34 -30.81
N MET A 110 0.06 18.87 -29.97
CA MET A 110 -0.99 18.10 -29.33
C MET A 110 -1.70 17.29 -30.43
N PRO A 111 -1.75 15.94 -30.37
CA PRO A 111 -2.62 15.21 -31.27
C PRO A 111 -4.04 15.71 -31.02
N GLU A 112 -4.72 16.14 -32.08
CA GLU A 112 -6.06 16.72 -31.99
C GLU A 112 -6.97 15.81 -31.14
N PRO A 113 -7.68 16.37 -30.14
CA PRO A 113 -8.56 15.57 -29.32
C PRO A 113 -9.76 15.18 -30.18
N PHE A 114 -9.88 13.89 -30.49
CA PHE A 114 -11.13 13.23 -30.87
C PHE A 114 -11.95 14.00 -31.91
N ALA A 115 -11.63 13.82 -33.20
CA ALA A 115 -12.64 14.02 -34.24
C ALA A 115 -13.79 13.03 -33.97
N GLU A 116 -14.88 13.52 -33.40
CA GLU A 116 -16.15 12.81 -33.31
C GLU A 116 -16.57 12.40 -34.73
N THR A 117 -16.35 11.13 -35.10
CA THR A 117 -17.16 10.50 -36.12
C THR A 117 -18.50 10.17 -35.49
N ARG A 118 -19.46 11.10 -35.61
CA ARG A 118 -20.86 10.72 -35.62
C ARG A 118 -21.11 10.00 -36.94
N ASP A 119 -21.11 8.67 -36.88
CA ASP A 119 -21.71 7.85 -37.92
C ASP A 119 -23.22 8.14 -37.94
N THR A 120 -23.72 8.56 -39.10
CA THR A 120 -25.12 8.45 -39.51
C THR A 120 -25.23 7.36 -40.55
#